data_AF-A0A1G6MDZ5-F1
#
_entry.id   AF-A0A1G6MDZ5-F1
#
_cell.length_a   1.000
_cell.length_b   1.000
_cell.length_c   1.000
_cell.angle_alpha   90.00
_cell.angle_beta   90.00
_cell.angle_gamma   90.00
#
_symmetry.space_group_name_H-M   'P 1'
#
loop_
_entity.id
_entity.type
_entity.pdbx_description
1 polymer ?
#
loop_
_entity_poly.entity_id
_entity_poly.type
_entity_poly.pdbx_seq_one_letter_code
_entity_poly.pdbx_strand_id
1 'polypeptide(L)' 'MSNGAKVAIGGVLAAAILWPLLGFWWALLIVIGVPVAGYLLLDPSQRRRLRRINRKQIGR' A
#
# COMPACT_ATOMS: atom_id res chain seq x y z
N MET A 1 -2.15 7.33 -17.74
CA MET A 1 -2.30 7.41 -16.26
C MET A 1 -0.97 7.08 -15.61
N SER A 2 -0.50 7.89 -14.66
CA SER A 2 0.73 7.60 -13.91
C SER A 2 0.54 6.33 -13.05
N ASN A 3 1.64 5.64 -12.74
CA ASN A 3 1.58 4.47 -11.84
C ASN A 3 0.98 4.84 -10.47
N GLY A 4 1.28 6.05 -9.97
CA GLY A 4 0.66 6.59 -8.76
C GLY A 4 -0.86 6.72 -8.86
N ALA A 5 -1.38 7.20 -10.00
CA ALA A 5 -2.83 7.29 -10.22
C ALA A 5 -3.49 5.90 -10.23
N LYS A 6 -2.86 4.89 -10.85
CA LYS A 6 -3.37 3.51 -10.83
C LYS A 6 -3.42 2.94 -9.41
N VAL A 7 -2.37 3.16 -8.61
CA VAL A 7 -2.31 2.71 -7.21
C VAL A 7 -3.37 3.40 -6.36
N ALA A 8 -3.54 4.72 -6.51
CA ALA A 8 -4.55 5.48 -5.79
C ALA A 8 -5.97 4.97 -6.10
N ILE A 9 -6.28 4.75 -7.37
CA ILE A 9 -7.57 4.20 -7.80
C ILE A 9 -7.77 2.80 -7.23
N GLY A 10 -6.75 1.94 -7.27
CA GLY A 10 -6.82 0.61 -6.65
C GLY A 10 -7.12 0.66 -5.16
N GLY A 11 -6.47 1.58 -4.42
CA GLY A 11 -6.73 1.79 -3.00
C GLY A 11 -8.15 2.28 -2.70
N VAL A 12 -8.66 3.24 -3.49
CA VAL A 12 -10.03 3.76 -3.35
C VAL A 12 -11.06 2.66 -3.63
N LEU A 13 -10.89 1.89 -4.71
CA LEU A 13 -11.79 0.78 -5.04
C LEU A 13 -11.79 -0.30 -3.96
N ALA A 14 -10.61 -0.67 -3.44
CA ALA A 14 -10.51 -1.62 -2.34
C ALA A 14 -11.25 -1.13 -1.09
N ALA A 15 -11.07 0.14 -0.71
CA ALA A 15 -11.79 0.72 0.43
C ALA A 15 -13.30 0.77 0.22
N ALA A 16 -13.75 1.19 -0.98
CA ALA A 16 -15.17 1.28 -1.33
C ALA A 16 -15.88 -0.09 -1.31
N ILE A 17 -15.16 -1.16 -1.66
CA ILE A 17 -15.68 -2.53 -1.63
C ILE A 17 -15.65 -3.09 -0.19
N LEU A 18 -14.54 -2.91 0.53
CA LEU A 18 -14.36 -3.51 1.86
C LEU A 18 -15.26 -2.87 2.93
N TRP A 19 -15.48 -1.55 2.85
CA TRP A 19 -16.28 -0.82 3.85
C TRP A 19 -17.69 -1.39 4.02
N PRO A 20 -18.53 -1.53 2.98
CA PRO A 20 -19.88 -2.07 3.16
C PRO A 20 -19.89 -3.55 3.56
N LEU A 21 -18.84 -4.31 3.25
CA LEU A 21 -18.77 -5.75 3.55
C LEU A 21 -18.37 -6.04 5.00
N LEU A 22 -17.46 -5.25 5.55
CA LEU A 22 -16.80 -5.57 6.82
C LEU A 22 -16.98 -4.47 7.89
N GLY A 23 -17.51 -3.30 7.49
CA GLY A 23 -17.56 -2.12 8.35
C GLY A 23 -16.22 -1.38 8.40
N PHE A 24 -16.28 -0.16 8.94
CA PHE A 24 -15.18 0.81 8.89
C PHE A 24 -13.86 0.25 9.46
N TRP A 25 -13.89 -0.28 10.69
CA TRP A 25 -12.67 -0.71 11.38
C TRP A 25 -11.96 -1.86 10.68
N TRP A 26 -12.70 -2.84 10.19
CA TRP A 26 -12.13 -3.99 9.49
C TRP A 26 -11.62 -3.62 8.10
N ALA A 27 -12.35 -2.79 7.37
CA ALA A 27 -11.89 -2.26 6.09
C ALA A 27 -10.59 -1.45 6.26
N LEU A 28 -10.52 -0.59 7.27
CA LEU A 28 -9.33 0.19 7.60
C LEU A 28 -8.13 -0.71 7.93
N LEU A 29 -8.35 -1.72 8.76
CA LEU A 29 -7.31 -2.70 9.13
C LEU A 29 -6.80 -3.46 7.91
N ILE A 30 -7.63 -3.80 6.93
CA ILE A 30 -7.18 -4.51 5.73
C ILE A 30 -6.40 -3.56 4.81
N VAL A 31 -6.95 -2.37 4.53
CA VAL A 31 -6.32 -1.41 3.62
C VAL A 31 -4.93 -0.98 4.10
N ILE A 32 -4.72 -0.88 5.42
CA ILE A 32 -3.42 -0.53 6.01
C ILE A 32 -2.61 -1.79 6.34
N GLY A 33 -3.24 -2.77 6.98
CA GLY A 33 -2.57 -3.94 7.53
C GLY A 33 -1.99 -4.85 6.46
N VAL A 34 -2.65 -5.00 5.30
CA VAL A 34 -2.12 -5.83 4.21
C VAL A 34 -0.81 -5.25 3.65
N PRO A 35 -0.73 -3.96 3.26
CA PRO A 35 0.55 -3.36 2.85
C PRO A 35 1.63 -3.42 3.94
N VAL A 36 1.26 -3.20 5.22
CA VAL A 36 2.21 -3.26 6.33
C VAL A 36 2.74 -4.69 6.50
N ALA A 37 1.86 -5.70 6.56
CA ALA A 37 2.24 -7.10 6.65
C ALA A 37 3.09 -7.51 5.45
N GLY A 38 2.68 -7.12 4.24
CA GLY A 38 3.46 -7.33 3.02
C GLY A 38 4.86 -6.75 3.13
N TYR A 39 5.00 -5.51 3.62
CA TYR A 39 6.30 -4.89 3.87
C TYR A 39 7.11 -5.64 4.93
N LEU A 40 6.47 -6.10 6.01
CA LEU A 40 7.12 -6.84 7.08
C LEU A 40 7.60 -8.23 6.64
N LEU A 41 6.89 -8.87 5.73
CA LEU A 41 7.26 -10.15 5.13
C LEU A 41 8.38 -10.05 4.07
N LEU A 42 8.72 -8.84 3.61
CA LEU A 42 9.84 -8.67 2.68
C LEU A 42 11.17 -9.08 3.30
N ASP A 43 11.97 -9.78 2.50
CA ASP A 43 13.35 -10.09 2.82
C ASP A 43 14.17 -8.80 3.07
N PRO A 44 15.21 -8.86 3.92
CA PRO A 44 16.07 -7.71 4.18
C PRO A 44 16.67 -7.10 2.89
N SER A 45 16.97 -7.91 1.87
CA SER A 45 17.49 -7.47 0.58
C SER A 45 16.46 -6.65 -0.23
N GLN A 46 15.21 -7.11 -0.30
CA GLN A 46 14.10 -6.43 -0.96
C GLN A 46 13.78 -5.11 -0.28
N ARG A 47 13.70 -5.12 1.06
CA ARG A 47 13.43 -3.93 1.87
C ARG A 47 14.50 -2.86 1.71
N ARG A 48 15.79 -3.25 1.68
CA ARG A 48 16.91 -2.34 1.42
C ARG A 48 16.83 -1.73 0.03
N ARG A 49 16.49 -2.52 -1.00
CA ARG A 49 16.32 -2.04 -2.37
C ARG A 49 15.16 -1.05 -2.47
N LEU A 50 14.00 -1.36 -1.89
CA LEU A 50 12.84 -0.47 -1.83
C LEU A 50 13.17 0.86 -1.14
N ARG A 51 13.85 0.83 0.01
CA ARG A 51 14.30 2.05 0.72
C ARG A 51 15.24 2.89 -0.14
N ARG A 52 16.17 2.28 -0.88
CA ARG A 52 17.07 3.00 -1.80
C ARG A 52 16.34 3.63 -2.98
N ILE A 53 15.40 2.91 -3.59
CA ILE A 53 14.60 3.43 -4.72
C ILE A 53 13.76 4.62 -4.25
N ASN A 54 13.08 4.48 -3.11
CA ASN A 54 12.24 5.54 -2.55
C ASN A 54 13.07 6.80 -2.23
N ARG A 55 14.24 6.65 -1.59
CA ARG A 55 15.16 7.79 -1.33
C ARG A 55 15.64 8.50 -2.60
N LYS A 56 15.78 7.82 -3.74
CA LYS A 56 16.19 8.47 -5.01
C LYS A 56 15.08 9.31 -5.64
N GLN A 57 13.83 9.17 -5.19
CA GLN A 57 12.69 9.97 -5.65
C GLN A 57 12.34 11.12 -4.68
N ILE A 58 12.89 11.14 -3.46
CA ILE A 58 12.73 12.27 -2.55
C ILE A 58 13.79 13.31 -2.92
N GLY A 59 13.45 14.28 -3.77
CA GLY A 59 14.35 15.34 -4.23
C GLY A 59 14.51 15.45 -5.76
N ARG A 60 13.70 14.72 -6.52
CA ARG A 60 13.45 14.91 -7.95
C ARG A 60 11.94 15.04 -8.15
#